data_AF-A0A8X8ZSR9-F1
#
_entry.id   AF-A0A8X8ZSR9-F1
#
_cell.length_a   1.000
_cell.length_b   1.000
_cell.length_c   1.000
_cell.angle_alpha   90.00
_cell.angle_beta   90.00
_cell.angle_gamma   90.00
#
_symmetry.space_group_name_H-M   'P 1'
#
loop_
_entity.id
_entity.type
_entity.pdbx_description
1 polymer ?
#
loop_
_entity_poly.entity_id
_entity_poly.type
_entity_poly.pdbx_seq_one_letter_code
_entity_poly.pdbx_strand_id
1 'polypeptide(L)'
;MGREDANEFNPERFREGVFNAGQLAYFPFECGPRICIRQNFAMLEAKIALAMILKRYSFELSSSYSHAPHYMVALQPQLGTHLQTACNLANASITGCPIWILGYAFSVVISLVDVGFELAFWSHFSHCRAKLVETYT
;
A
#
# COMPACT_ATOMS: atom_id res chain seq x y z
N MET A 1 26.81 -0.44 16.81
CA MET A 1 25.72 -1.02 17.64
C MET A 1 24.53 -1.25 16.75
N GLY A 2 24.42 -2.42 16.13
CA GLY A 2 23.24 -2.83 15.37
C GLY A 2 22.88 -4.24 15.82
N ARG A 3 21.58 -4.52 16.01
CA ARG A 3 21.12 -5.90 16.26
C ARG A 3 21.50 -6.77 15.05
N GLU A 4 21.79 -8.05 15.30
CA GLU A 4 22.32 -8.99 14.29
C GLU A 4 21.37 -9.21 13.10
N ASP A 5 20.09 -8.90 13.26
CA ASP A 5 18.99 -9.09 12.31
C ASP A 5 18.53 -7.79 11.63
N ALA A 6 19.37 -6.74 11.63
CA ALA A 6 19.03 -5.44 11.05
C ALA A 6 18.72 -5.47 9.54
N ASN A 7 19.25 -6.47 8.82
CA ASN A 7 19.03 -6.65 7.38
C ASN A 7 17.77 -7.48 7.06
N GLU A 8 17.08 -8.00 8.08
CA GLU A 8 15.89 -8.83 7.91
C GLU A 8 14.61 -8.00 8.08
N PHE A 9 13.65 -8.20 7.17
CA PHE A 9 12.33 -7.62 7.29
C PHE A 9 11.50 -8.39 8.32
N ASN A 10 11.52 -7.93 9.57
CA ASN A 10 10.74 -8.49 10.68
C ASN A 10 9.80 -7.43 11.28
N PRO A 11 8.50 -7.41 10.90
CA PRO A 11 7.51 -6.47 11.44
C PRO A 11 7.24 -6.64 12.95
N GLU A 12 7.35 -7.86 13.48
CA GLU A 12 7.07 -8.18 14.89
C GLU A 12 8.07 -7.51 15.85
N ARG A 13 9.20 -7.02 15.33
CA ARG A 13 10.21 -6.24 16.09
C ARG A 13 9.61 -5.06 16.86
N PHE A 14 8.49 -4.51 16.40
CA PHE A 14 7.85 -3.34 16.98
C PHE A 14 6.60 -3.68 17.81
N ARG A 15 6.33 -4.95 18.08
CA ARG A 15 5.12 -5.41 18.80
C ARG A 15 4.99 -4.78 20.19
N GLU A 16 6.09 -4.60 20.90
CA GLU A 16 6.13 -3.98 22.23
C GLU A 16 6.25 -2.44 22.17
N GLY A 17 6.17 -1.86 20.97
CA GLY A 17 6.31 -0.42 20.73
C GLY A 17 7.71 -0.03 20.21
N VAL A 18 7.74 1.13 19.54
CA VAL A 18 8.94 1.66 18.86
C VAL A 18 10.08 1.95 19.85
N PHE A 19 9.76 2.40 21.07
CA PHE A 19 10.77 2.71 22.09
C PHE A 19 11.57 1.48 22.55
N ASN A 20 10.96 0.29 22.50
CA ASN A 20 11.60 -0.98 22.89
C ASN A 20 12.47 -1.58 21.76
N ALA A 21 12.29 -1.11 20.52
CA ALA A 21 13.11 -1.53 19.39
C ALA A 21 14.53 -0.92 19.41
N GLY A 22 14.76 0.11 20.23
CA GLY A 22 16.05 0.76 20.43
C GLY A 22 15.88 2.27 20.58
N GLN A 23 16.53 2.86 21.58
CA GLN A 23 16.47 4.30 21.81
C GLN A 23 17.10 5.02 20.61
N LEU A 24 16.33 5.88 19.95
CA LEU A 24 16.72 6.60 18.73
C LEU A 24 17.02 5.71 17.50
N ALA A 25 16.50 4.48 17.44
CA ALA A 25 16.77 3.56 16.34
C ALA A 25 15.78 3.64 15.17
N TYR A 26 14.65 4.35 15.31
CA TYR A 26 13.57 4.37 14.32
C TYR A 26 12.93 5.76 14.18
N PHE A 27 13.13 6.41 13.04
CA PHE A 27 12.63 7.77 12.73
C PHE A 27 12.13 7.90 11.29
N PRO A 28 11.01 7.27 10.94
CA PRO A 28 10.47 7.31 9.57
C PRO A 28 9.99 8.70 9.13
N PHE A 29 9.71 9.59 10.09
CA PHE A 29 9.19 10.95 9.86
C PHE A 29 10.07 12.04 10.51
N GLU A 30 11.34 11.71 10.75
CA GLU A 30 12.29 12.51 11.54
C GLU A 30 11.93 12.59 13.04
N CYS A 31 12.70 13.36 13.81
CA CYS A 31 12.52 13.57 15.24
C CYS A 31 12.80 15.03 15.62
N GLY A 32 12.13 15.53 16.65
CA GLY A 32 12.36 16.88 17.19
C GLY A 32 11.39 17.94 16.63
N PRO A 33 11.74 19.24 16.73
CA PRO A 33 10.80 20.34 16.46
C PRO A 33 10.43 20.51 14.97
N ARG A 34 11.14 19.83 14.07
CA ARG A 34 10.92 19.85 12.63
C ARG A 34 10.35 18.53 12.09
N ILE A 35 9.76 17.71 12.96
CA ILE A 35 9.08 16.46 12.59
C ILE A 35 8.03 16.68 11.50
N CYS A 36 7.83 15.69 10.63
CA CYS A 36 6.84 15.77 9.56
C CYS A 36 5.43 16.03 10.14
N ILE A 37 4.86 17.20 9.83
CA ILE A 37 3.51 17.59 10.26
C ILE A 37 2.43 16.62 9.76
N ARG A 38 2.70 15.90 8.65
CA ARG A 38 1.80 14.92 8.03
C ARG A 38 2.01 13.48 8.49
N GLN A 39 2.81 13.22 9.53
CA GLN A 39 3.11 11.84 9.97
C GLN A 39 1.85 10.98 10.25
N ASN A 40 0.85 11.56 10.92
CA ASN A 40 -0.36 10.82 11.30
C ASN A 40 -1.21 10.48 10.06
N PHE A 41 -1.30 11.42 9.13
CA PHE A 41 -2.03 11.25 7.88
C PHE A 41 -1.35 10.19 7.01
N ALA A 42 -0.04 10.29 6.80
CA ALA A 42 0.73 9.33 6.01
C ALA A 42 0.63 7.90 6.58
N MET A 43 0.67 7.74 7.90
CA MET A 43 0.49 6.42 8.54
C MET A 43 -0.92 5.86 8.35
N LEU A 44 -1.96 6.69 8.41
CA LEU A 44 -3.33 6.26 8.18
C LEU A 44 -3.52 5.83 6.72
N GLU A 45 -3.08 6.67 5.79
CA GLU A 45 -3.15 6.43 4.35
C GLU A 45 -2.43 5.13 3.98
N ALA A 46 -1.19 4.95 4.43
CA ALA A 46 -0.41 3.74 4.15
C ALA A 46 -1.09 2.47 4.70
N LYS A 47 -1.63 2.52 5.93
CA LYS A 47 -2.34 1.37 6.52
C LYS A 47 -3.60 1.00 5.74
N ILE A 48 -4.40 2.00 5.35
CA ILE A 48 -5.63 1.77 4.59
C ILE A 48 -5.28 1.23 3.19
N ALA A 49 -4.34 1.86 2.49
CA ALA A 49 -3.87 1.41 1.18
C ALA A 49 -3.37 -0.04 1.22
N LEU A 50 -2.48 -0.37 2.16
CA LEU A 50 -1.95 -1.73 2.31
C LEU A 50 -3.04 -2.74 2.65
N ALA A 51 -3.95 -2.42 3.57
CA ALA A 51 -5.06 -3.32 3.92
C ALA A 51 -5.98 -3.59 2.72
N MET A 52 -6.30 -2.56 1.93
CA MET A 52 -7.12 -2.72 0.72
C MET A 52 -6.43 -3.56 -0.34
N ILE A 53 -5.13 -3.35 -0.54
CA ILE A 53 -4.31 -4.06 -1.52
C ILE A 53 -4.18 -5.54 -1.13
N LEU A 54 -3.74 -5.83 0.11
CA LEU A 54 -3.52 -7.19 0.61
C LEU A 54 -4.82 -8.00 0.73
N LYS A 55 -5.97 -7.35 0.96
CA LYS A 55 -7.27 -8.03 0.98
C LYS A 55 -7.64 -8.61 -0.40
N ARG A 56 -7.20 -7.99 -1.49
CA ARG A 56 -7.64 -8.31 -2.86
C ARG A 56 -6.59 -9.05 -3.67
N TYR A 57 -5.31 -8.80 -3.40
CA TYR A 57 -4.20 -9.29 -4.20
C TYR A 57 -3.20 -10.04 -3.33
N SER A 58 -2.68 -11.14 -3.86
CA SER A 58 -1.45 -11.78 -3.42
C SER A 58 -0.32 -11.38 -4.37
N PHE A 59 0.88 -11.16 -3.82
CA PHE A 59 2.04 -10.66 -4.57
C PHE A 59 3.16 -11.68 -4.57
N GLU A 60 3.73 -11.90 -5.74
CA GLU A 60 4.98 -12.64 -5.93
C GLU A 60 5.97 -11.77 -6.73
N LEU A 61 7.26 -11.94 -6.48
CA LEU A 61 8.29 -11.23 -7.23
C LEU A 61 8.41 -11.82 -8.64
N SER A 62 8.37 -10.96 -9.65
CA SER A 62 8.66 -11.40 -11.02
C SER A 62 10.12 -11.83 -11.14
N SER A 63 10.42 -12.85 -11.95
CA SER A 63 11.80 -13.24 -12.28
C SER A 63 12.58 -12.14 -13.00
N SER A 64 11.89 -11.14 -13.55
CA SER A 64 12.48 -9.95 -14.18
C SER A 64 12.86 -8.84 -13.19
N TYR A 65 12.56 -8.99 -11.90
CA TYR A 65 12.86 -7.96 -10.91
C TYR A 65 14.37 -7.85 -10.66
N SER A 66 14.89 -6.62 -10.70
CA SER A 66 16.28 -6.30 -10.38
C SER A 66 16.34 -5.21 -9.31
N HIS A 67 16.97 -5.51 -8.18
CA HIS A 67 17.02 -4.62 -7.02
C HIS A 67 18.05 -3.51 -7.22
N ALA A 68 17.58 -2.32 -7.58
CA ALA A 68 18.43 -1.14 -7.82
C ALA A 68 17.84 0.11 -7.14
N PRO A 69 18.15 0.39 -5.86
CA PRO A 69 17.63 1.55 -5.15
C PRO A 69 18.35 2.83 -5.57
N HIS A 70 17.61 3.92 -5.71
CA HIS A 70 18.15 5.24 -6.02
C HIS A 70 17.52 6.32 -5.18
N TYR A 71 18.37 7.20 -4.69
CA TYR A 71 17.99 8.30 -3.84
C TYR A 71 18.02 9.59 -4.65
N MET A 72 16.90 10.30 -4.66
CA MET A 72 16.80 11.65 -5.24
C MET A 72 16.18 12.59 -4.21
N VAL A 73 14.89 12.41 -3.94
CA VAL A 73 14.16 13.07 -2.82
C VAL A 73 13.59 12.01 -1.90
N ALA A 74 13.00 10.96 -2.47
CA ALA A 74 12.63 9.72 -1.80
C ALA A 74 13.46 8.55 -2.35
N LEU A 75 13.54 7.46 -1.58
CA LEU A 75 14.10 6.21 -2.05
C LEU A 75 13.13 5.58 -3.07
N GLN A 76 13.62 5.31 -4.28
CA GLN A 76 12.83 4.72 -5.35
C GLN A 76 13.60 3.59 -6.05
N PRO A 77 12.89 2.60 -6.62
CA PRO A 77 13.51 1.59 -7.46
C PRO A 77 13.85 2.20 -8.84
N GLN A 78 15.12 2.17 -9.25
CA GLN A 78 15.58 2.67 -10.56
C GLN A 78 14.91 1.96 -11.73
N LEU A 79 14.72 0.65 -11.59
CA LEU A 79 14.23 -0.23 -12.65
C LEU A 79 12.75 -0.62 -12.43
N GLY A 80 12.05 0.11 -11.55
CA GLY A 80 10.70 -0.24 -11.11
C GLY A 80 10.63 -1.53 -10.28
N THR A 81 9.43 -1.87 -9.83
CA THR A 81 9.16 -3.10 -9.08
C THR A 81 8.13 -3.93 -9.83
N HIS A 82 8.60 -4.85 -10.67
CA HIS A 82 7.74 -5.79 -11.38
C HIS A 82 7.26 -6.88 -10.43
N LEU A 83 5.97 -6.86 -10.11
CA LEU A 83 5.30 -7.84 -9.26
C LEU A 83 4.30 -8.65 -10.09
N GLN A 84 4.24 -9.95 -9.82
CA GLN A 84 3.15 -10.81 -10.26
C GLN A 84 2.05 -10.75 -9.21
N THR A 85 0.81 -10.52 -9.65
CA THR A 85 -0.33 -10.42 -8.74
C THR A 85 -1.35 -11.52 -9.03
N ALA A 86 -1.72 -12.29 -8.02
CA ALA A 86 -2.86 -13.19 -8.07
C ALA A 86 -4.06 -12.56 -7.35
N CYS A 87 -5.26 -12.73 -7.91
CA CYS A 87 -6.49 -12.22 -7.31
C CYS A 87 -6.98 -13.21 -6.25
N ASN A 88 -7.14 -12.76 -5.01
CA ASN A 88 -7.66 -13.59 -3.93
C ASN A 88 -9.20 -13.60 -4.00
N LEU A 89 -9.75 -14.48 -4.85
CA LEU A 89 -11.19 -14.64 -5.06
C LEU A 89 -11.96 -15.08 -3.79
N ALA A 90 -11.27 -15.63 -2.79
CA ALA A 90 -11.88 -16.13 -1.56
C ALA A 90 -12.57 -15.05 -0.70
N ASN A 91 -12.25 -13.78 -0.89
CA ASN A 91 -12.89 -12.65 -0.19
C ASN A 91 -13.89 -11.87 -1.05
N ALA A 92 -14.28 -12.40 -2.22
CA ALA A 92 -15.23 -11.76 -3.14
C ALA A 92 -16.72 -11.91 -2.73
N SER A 93 -17.00 -12.30 -1.49
CA SER A 93 -18.34 -12.46 -0.97
C SER A 93 -18.82 -11.19 -0.24
N ILE A 94 -19.88 -10.58 -0.79
CA ILE A 94 -20.88 -9.72 -0.13
C ILE A 94 -20.43 -8.30 0.23
N THR A 95 -20.82 -7.34 -0.62
CA THR A 95 -21.89 -6.39 -0.22
C THR A 95 -22.77 -6.12 -1.43
N GLY A 96 -23.87 -6.88 -1.53
CA GLY A 96 -25.07 -6.41 -2.21
C GLY A 96 -25.70 -5.29 -1.38
N CYS A 97 -25.15 -4.07 -1.47
CA CYS A 97 -25.76 -2.83 -0.98
C CYS A 97 -25.50 -1.74 -2.02
N PRO A 98 -26.47 -0.84 -2.30
CA PRO A 98 -26.47 0.00 -3.48
C PRO A 98 -25.31 1.01 -3.44
N ILE A 99 -24.37 0.83 -4.35
CA ILE A 99 -23.12 1.58 -4.51
C ILE A 99 -23.36 3.08 -4.87
N TRP A 100 -24.61 3.50 -5.07
CA TRP A 100 -24.94 4.85 -5.53
C TRP A 100 -24.97 5.92 -4.43
N ILE A 101 -25.12 5.57 -3.14
CA ILE A 101 -25.26 6.58 -2.07
C ILE A 101 -23.90 7.04 -1.51
N LEU A 102 -22.87 6.20 -1.57
CA LEU A 102 -21.50 6.58 -1.15
C LEU A 102 -20.67 7.16 -2.31
N GLY A 103 -21.04 6.91 -3.56
CA GLY A 103 -20.35 7.47 -4.73
C GLY A 103 -20.37 8.99 -4.78
N TYR A 104 -21.47 9.63 -4.36
CA TYR A 104 -21.59 11.09 -4.37
C TYR A 104 -20.73 11.78 -3.30
N ALA A 105 -20.55 11.16 -2.14
CA ALA A 105 -19.69 11.70 -1.08
C ALA A 105 -18.20 11.48 -1.39
N PHE A 106 -17.85 10.39 -2.07
CA PHE A 106 -16.46 10.07 -2.44
C PHE A 106 -15.96 10.92 -3.62
N SER A 107 -16.84 11.26 -4.56
CA SER A 107 -16.51 12.11 -5.72
C SER A 107 -16.10 13.54 -5.32
N VAL A 108 -16.65 14.07 -4.22
CA VAL A 108 -16.31 15.41 -3.72
C VAL A 108 -14.94 15.46 -3.06
N VAL A 109 -14.49 14.35 -2.45
CA VAL A 109 -13.18 14.26 -1.79
C VAL A 109 -12.05 13.99 -2.79
N ILE A 110 -12.31 13.20 -3.83
CA ILE A 110 -11.32 12.90 -4.90
C ILE A 110 -11.01 14.12 -5.78
N SER A 111 -11.96 15.03 -5.96
CA SER A 111 -11.73 16.25 -6.76
C SER A 111 -10.65 17.18 -6.19
N LEU A 112 -10.18 16.97 -4.96
CA LEU A 112 -9.16 17.78 -4.30
C LEU A 112 -7.79 17.08 -4.14
N VAL A 113 -7.65 15.81 -4.51
CA VAL A 113 -6.38 15.07 -4.44
C VAL A 113 -6.15 14.28 -5.74
N ASP A 114 -5.33 14.87 -6.61
CA ASP A 114 -4.66 14.25 -7.77
C ASP A 114 -5.49 13.35 -8.71
N VAL A 115 -6.03 13.97 -9.76
CA VAL A 115 -6.75 13.39 -10.92
C VAL A 115 -5.95 12.32 -11.69
N GLY A 116 -4.66 12.10 -11.37
CA GLY A 116 -3.79 11.15 -12.08
C GLY A 116 -3.94 9.68 -11.66
N PHE A 117 -4.49 9.37 -10.47
CA PHE A 117 -4.49 8.00 -9.93
C PHE A 117 -5.72 7.16 -10.34
N GLU A 118 -6.82 7.80 -10.73
CA GLU A 118 -8.13 7.15 -10.87
C GLU A 118 -8.26 6.28 -12.13
N LEU A 119 -7.66 6.70 -13.26
CA LEU A 119 -7.82 6.02 -14.54
C LEU A 119 -7.07 4.67 -14.61
N ALA A 120 -5.89 4.57 -14.00
CA ALA A 120 -5.13 3.32 -13.95
C ALA A 120 -5.76 2.31 -12.97
N PHE A 121 -6.26 2.80 -11.83
CA PHE A 121 -6.91 1.97 -10.82
C PHE A 121 -8.22 1.37 -11.35
N TRP A 122 -9.05 2.16 -12.06
CA TRP A 122 -10.30 1.68 -12.65
C TRP A 122 -10.13 0.75 -13.85
N SER A 123 -9.10 0.99 -14.69
CA SER A 123 -8.79 0.13 -15.83
C SER A 123 -8.39 -1.30 -15.38
N HIS A 124 -7.62 -1.42 -14.31
CA HIS A 124 -7.22 -2.73 -13.78
C HIS A 124 -8.37 -3.42 -13.02
N PHE A 125 -9.22 -2.63 -12.35
CA PHE A 125 -10.39 -3.14 -11.63
C PHE A 125 -11.48 -3.68 -12.57
N SER A 126 -11.68 -3.05 -13.73
CA SER A 126 -12.62 -3.53 -14.74
C SER A 126 -12.18 -4.87 -15.34
N HIS A 127 -10.87 -5.10 -15.50
CA HIS A 127 -10.33 -6.36 -15.98
C HIS A 127 -10.51 -7.52 -14.99
N CYS A 128 -10.37 -7.26 -13.68
CA CYS A 128 -10.73 -8.25 -12.65
C CYS A 128 -12.25 -8.50 -12.60
N ARG A 129 -13.09 -7.48 -12.84
CA ARG A 129 -14.55 -7.66 -12.95
C ARG A 129 -14.92 -8.50 -14.19
N ALA A 130 -14.24 -8.34 -15.32
CA ALA A 130 -14.49 -9.11 -16.53
C ALA A 130 -14.22 -10.62 -16.31
N LYS A 131 -13.10 -10.97 -15.65
CA LYS A 131 -12.81 -12.35 -15.28
C LYS A 131 -13.83 -12.95 -14.31
N LEU A 132 -14.40 -12.15 -13.41
CA LEU A 132 -15.48 -12.59 -12.50
C LEU A 132 -16.77 -12.95 -13.24
N VAL A 133 -17.13 -12.23 -14.30
CA VAL A 133 -18.32 -12.52 -15.12
C VAL A 133 -18.12 -13.80 -15.94
N GLU A 134 -16.93 -14.00 -16.53
CA GLU A 134 -16.62 -15.22 -17.29
C GLU A 134 -16.55 -16.49 -16.43
N THR A 135 -16.15 -16.41 -15.15
CA THR A 135 -16.14 -17.57 -14.25
C THR A 135 -17.51 -17.95 -13.66
N TYR A 136 -18.55 -17.13 -13.88
CA TYR A 136 -19.90 -17.35 -13.33
C TYR A 136 -20.98 -17.58 -14.43
N THR A 137 -20.57 -17.73 -15.69
CA THR A 137 -21.40 -18.20 -16.81
C THR A 137 -20.84 -19.50 -17.36
#